data_AF-A0A8B6F714-F1
#
_entry.id   AF-A0A8B6F714-F1
#
_cell.length_a   1.000
_cell.length_b   1.000
_cell.length_c   1.000
_cell.angle_alpha   90.00
_cell.angle_beta   90.00
_cell.angle_gamma   90.00
#
_symmetry.space_group_name_H-M   'P 1'
#
loop_
_entity.id
_entity.type
_entity.pdbx_description
1 polymer ?
#
loop_
_entity_poly.entity_id
_entity_poly.type
_entity_poly.pdbx_seq_one_letter_code
_entity_poly.pdbx_strand_id
1 'polypeptide(L)'
;MESSSGGSNIPKIMVFRPTMEEFKDFAKYITYIESQGAHKAGIAKIIPPAEWKPRRNGYDDLEVTIPSPITQVVTGCQGLYQQYNIQKKGLTVKEFEKLANSERYKTPRHFDYEELERKYWKNITFVNPIYGADISGSLYDPDQDIWNINRLGTILDYVNGDYGIKIEGVNTAYLYFGMWKTTFPWHTEDMDLYSINYVHFGAPKSWYAIPPEHGRRLERLAAGKIFLIK
;
A
#
# COMPACT_ATOMS: atom_id res chain seq x y z
N MET A 1 -33.42 -2.91 -34.35
CA MET A 1 -33.28 -2.47 -32.94
C MET A 1 -32.56 -3.59 -32.20
N GLU A 2 -31.24 -3.58 -32.24
CA GLU A 2 -30.44 -4.49 -31.43
C GLU A 2 -30.45 -3.99 -29.99
N SER A 3 -30.98 -4.81 -29.09
CA SER A 3 -30.89 -4.61 -27.66
C SER A 3 -29.45 -4.83 -27.23
N SER A 4 -28.68 -3.76 -27.11
CA SER A 4 -27.38 -3.76 -26.44
C SER A 4 -27.58 -4.11 -24.96
N SER A 5 -27.37 -5.37 -24.61
CA SER A 5 -27.20 -5.82 -23.23
C SER A 5 -25.96 -5.16 -22.65
N GLY A 6 -26.14 -4.00 -22.01
CA GLY A 6 -25.10 -3.25 -21.32
C GLY A 6 -24.64 -3.97 -20.05
N GLY A 7 -23.87 -5.04 -20.21
CA GLY A 7 -23.03 -5.53 -19.14
C GLY A 7 -21.89 -4.53 -18.96
N SER A 8 -21.96 -3.67 -17.94
CA SER A 8 -20.84 -2.80 -17.59
C SER A 8 -19.61 -3.67 -17.35
N ASN A 9 -18.66 -3.65 -18.27
CA ASN A 9 -17.41 -4.38 -18.13
C ASN A 9 -16.56 -3.67 -17.06
N ILE A 10 -16.74 -4.06 -15.79
CA ILE A 10 -16.00 -3.48 -14.66
C ILE A 10 -14.50 -3.77 -14.88
N PRO A 11 -13.64 -2.73 -14.92
CA PRO A 11 -12.21 -2.93 -15.07
C PRO A 11 -11.65 -3.81 -13.96
N LYS A 12 -10.87 -4.84 -14.32
CA LYS A 12 -10.22 -5.76 -13.38
C LYS A 12 -8.78 -5.35 -13.12
N ILE A 13 -8.30 -5.60 -11.90
CA ILE A 13 -6.88 -5.41 -11.53
C ILE A 13 -6.02 -6.31 -12.41
N MET A 14 -5.07 -5.70 -13.13
CA MET A 14 -4.17 -6.40 -14.03
C MET A 14 -2.86 -6.78 -13.33
N VAL A 15 -2.28 -7.91 -13.73
CA VAL A 15 -0.99 -8.40 -13.24
C VAL A 15 0.00 -8.47 -14.40
N PHE A 16 1.14 -7.80 -14.27
CA PHE A 16 2.20 -7.75 -15.28
C PHE A 16 3.46 -8.46 -14.82
N ARG A 17 4.22 -9.01 -15.76
CA ARG A 17 5.45 -9.77 -15.55
C ARG A 17 6.53 -9.35 -16.56
N PRO A 18 7.15 -8.18 -16.38
CA PRO A 18 8.18 -7.71 -17.30
C PRO A 18 9.37 -8.65 -17.34
N THR A 19 10.00 -8.74 -18.49
CA THR A 19 11.39 -9.18 -18.62
C THR A 19 12.34 -8.15 -18.01
N MET A 20 13.58 -8.54 -17.72
CA MET A 20 14.58 -7.59 -17.21
C MET A 20 14.83 -6.41 -18.16
N GLU A 21 14.71 -6.61 -19.47
CA GLU A 21 14.86 -5.53 -20.45
C GLU A 21 13.70 -4.52 -20.37
N GLU A 22 12.46 -5.00 -20.28
CA GLU A 22 11.29 -4.14 -20.09
C GLU A 22 11.30 -3.44 -18.72
N PHE A 23 11.87 -4.10 -17.71
CA PHE A 23 11.92 -3.58 -16.34
C PHE A 23 12.98 -2.50 -16.14
N LYS A 24 13.93 -2.29 -17.05
CA LYS A 24 14.95 -1.24 -16.88
C LYS A 24 14.39 0.17 -16.88
N ASP A 25 13.36 0.42 -17.68
CA ASP A 25 12.79 1.75 -17.89
C ASP A 25 11.41 1.86 -17.24
N PHE A 26 11.38 2.43 -16.04
CA PHE A 26 10.16 2.62 -15.26
C PHE A 26 9.10 3.41 -16.04
N ALA A 27 9.42 4.60 -16.55
CA ALA A 27 8.45 5.50 -17.18
C ALA A 27 7.85 4.88 -18.46
N LYS A 28 8.69 4.23 -19.27
CA LYS A 28 8.23 3.51 -20.46
C LYS A 28 7.32 2.35 -20.09
N TYR A 29 7.63 1.62 -19.03
CA TYR A 29 6.81 0.49 -18.59
C TYR A 29 5.46 0.94 -17.99
N ILE A 30 5.43 2.05 -17.26
CA ILE A 30 4.18 2.66 -16.79
C ILE A 30 3.29 3.05 -17.99
N THR A 31 3.87 3.71 -18.99
CA THR A 31 3.15 4.05 -20.23
C THR A 31 2.60 2.79 -20.93
N TYR A 32 3.38 1.72 -20.95
CA TYR A 32 2.94 0.43 -21.52
C TYR A 32 1.75 -0.14 -20.76
N ILE A 33 1.79 -0.27 -19.43
CA ILE A 33 0.65 -0.86 -18.69
C ILE A 33 -0.61 0.01 -18.81
N GLU A 34 -0.46 1.33 -18.93
CA GLU A 34 -1.58 2.23 -19.19
C GLU A 34 -2.20 2.01 -20.56
N SER A 35 -1.39 1.78 -21.59
CA SER A 35 -1.87 1.42 -22.94
C SER A 35 -2.69 0.12 -22.95
N GLN A 36 -2.44 -0.78 -22.00
CA GLN A 36 -3.21 -2.01 -21.79
C GLN A 36 -4.49 -1.79 -20.95
N GLY A 37 -4.71 -0.57 -20.45
CA GLY A 37 -5.88 -0.20 -19.67
C GLY A 37 -5.75 -0.42 -18.15
N ALA A 38 -4.55 -0.63 -17.62
CA ALA A 38 -4.34 -0.93 -16.19
C ALA A 38 -4.87 0.17 -15.25
N HIS A 39 -4.71 1.43 -15.64
CA HIS A 39 -5.19 2.61 -14.89
C HIS A 39 -6.71 2.57 -14.63
N LYS A 40 -7.49 1.90 -15.48
CA LYS A 40 -8.95 1.84 -15.36
C LYS A 40 -9.41 1.12 -14.09
N ALA A 41 -8.60 0.20 -13.56
CA ALA A 41 -8.90 -0.50 -12.31
C ALA A 41 -8.50 0.29 -11.05
N GLY A 42 -7.73 1.37 -11.20
CA GLY A 42 -7.19 2.18 -10.10
C GLY A 42 -5.95 1.57 -9.42
N ILE A 43 -5.63 0.30 -9.68
CA ILE A 43 -4.41 -0.36 -9.20
C ILE A 43 -3.97 -1.44 -10.18
N ALA A 44 -2.66 -1.66 -10.28
CA ALA A 44 -2.05 -2.75 -11.03
C ALA A 44 -0.97 -3.42 -10.20
N LYS A 45 -0.74 -4.71 -10.44
CA LYS A 45 0.36 -5.47 -9.82
C LYS A 45 1.46 -5.74 -10.85
N ILE A 46 2.70 -5.43 -10.50
CA ILE A 46 3.87 -5.76 -11.31
C ILE A 46 4.70 -6.74 -10.50
N ILE A 47 4.98 -7.92 -11.05
CA ILE A 47 5.90 -8.87 -10.44
C ILE A 47 7.24 -8.73 -11.14
N PRO A 48 8.29 -8.22 -10.46
CA PRO A 48 9.57 -7.97 -11.09
C PRO A 48 10.23 -9.28 -11.57
N PRO A 49 11.21 -9.20 -12.48
CA PRO A 49 12.06 -10.32 -12.85
C PRO A 49 12.70 -10.96 -11.62
N ALA A 50 12.85 -12.29 -11.60
CA ALA A 50 13.31 -13.03 -10.42
C ALA A 50 14.77 -12.71 -10.05
N GLU A 51 15.56 -12.30 -11.03
CA GLU A 51 16.94 -11.85 -10.90
C GLU A 51 17.07 -10.45 -10.28
N TRP A 52 16.02 -9.62 -10.34
CA TRP A 52 16.05 -8.28 -9.77
C TRP A 52 15.82 -8.34 -8.26
N LYS A 53 16.73 -7.71 -7.51
CA LYS A 53 16.64 -7.57 -6.06
C LYS A 53 16.92 -6.13 -5.67
N PRO A 54 16.01 -5.44 -4.96
CA PRO A 54 16.24 -4.07 -4.54
C PRO A 54 17.31 -3.96 -3.44
N ARG A 55 17.47 -5.04 -2.64
CA ARG A 55 18.49 -5.18 -1.60
C ARG A 55 19.16 -6.53 -1.74
N ARG A 56 20.41 -6.59 -2.21
CA ARG A 56 21.06 -7.85 -2.61
C ARG A 56 21.43 -8.74 -1.42
N ASN A 57 21.78 -8.14 -0.29
CA ASN A 57 22.23 -8.85 0.92
C ASN A 57 21.09 -9.36 1.82
N GLY A 58 19.82 -9.23 1.41
CA GLY A 58 18.67 -9.66 2.23
C GLY A 58 18.29 -8.62 3.28
N TYR A 59 17.69 -9.05 4.41
CA TYR A 59 17.06 -8.18 5.42
C TYR A 59 17.49 -8.46 6.87
N ASP A 60 18.52 -9.28 7.10
CA ASP A 60 18.90 -9.75 8.44
C ASP A 60 19.61 -8.68 9.29
N ASP A 61 20.28 -7.74 8.64
CA ASP A 61 21.05 -6.62 9.19
C ASP A 61 20.24 -5.31 9.32
N LEU A 62 18.90 -5.40 9.33
CA LEU A 62 18.05 -4.21 9.48
C LEU A 62 18.19 -3.58 10.87
N GLU A 63 18.80 -2.39 10.91
CA GLU A 63 18.92 -1.53 12.09
C GLU A 63 18.02 -0.29 11.96
N VAL A 64 16.72 -0.52 11.79
CA VAL A 64 15.73 0.55 11.65
C VAL A 64 14.98 0.78 12.97
N THR A 65 14.80 2.05 13.32
CA THR A 65 13.95 2.48 14.43
C THR A 65 12.63 3.03 13.88
N ILE A 66 11.52 2.64 14.50
CA ILE A 66 10.19 3.19 14.27
C ILE A 66 9.99 4.29 15.32
N PRO A 67 10.14 5.59 14.98
CA PRO A 67 10.16 6.65 15.99
C PRO A 67 8.79 6.88 16.64
N SER A 68 7.71 6.68 15.90
CA SER A 68 6.35 7.01 16.32
C SER A 68 5.32 5.99 15.81
N PRO A 69 5.37 4.74 16.28
CA PRO A 69 4.37 3.73 15.90
C PRO A 69 2.97 4.15 16.39
N ILE A 70 1.94 3.78 15.65
CA ILE A 70 0.55 4.12 15.95
C ILE A 70 -0.25 2.87 16.31
N THR A 71 -0.98 2.90 17.42
CA THR A 71 -2.04 1.92 17.69
C THR A 71 -3.30 2.34 16.96
N GLN A 72 -3.85 1.43 16.15
CA GLN A 72 -5.05 1.70 15.35
C GLN A 72 -6.28 1.21 16.11
N VAL A 73 -7.04 2.16 16.65
CA VAL A 73 -8.30 1.89 17.35
C VAL A 73 -9.43 1.96 16.33
N VAL A 74 -10.19 0.89 16.19
CA VAL A 74 -11.29 0.80 15.22
C VAL A 74 -12.61 0.67 15.95
N THR A 75 -13.55 1.55 15.61
CA THR A 75 -14.93 1.56 16.11
C THR A 75 -15.92 1.45 14.95
N GLY A 76 -17.15 1.02 15.21
CA GLY A 76 -18.18 0.84 14.18
C GLY A 76 -18.66 -0.61 14.06
N CYS A 77 -19.55 -0.84 13.10
CA CYS A 77 -20.19 -2.15 12.89
C CYS A 77 -20.75 -2.29 11.47
N GLN A 78 -21.13 -3.52 11.10
CA GLN A 78 -21.80 -3.84 9.83
C GLN A 78 -21.06 -3.32 8.58
N GLY A 79 -19.73 -3.43 8.57
CA GLY A 79 -18.90 -3.02 7.42
C GLY A 79 -18.57 -1.52 7.36
N LEU A 80 -19.10 -0.71 8.29
CA LEU A 80 -18.78 0.70 8.41
C LEU A 80 -17.98 0.95 9.70
N TYR A 81 -16.73 1.37 9.54
CA TYR A 81 -15.80 1.55 10.65
C TYR A 81 -15.08 2.89 10.56
N GLN A 82 -14.76 3.44 11.72
CA GLN A 82 -13.89 4.59 11.87
C GLN A 82 -12.62 4.17 12.60
N GLN A 83 -11.48 4.65 12.12
CA GLN A 83 -10.17 4.39 12.70
C GLN A 83 -9.62 5.66 13.36
N TYR A 84 -9.06 5.52 14.55
CA TYR A 84 -8.29 6.56 15.24
C TYR A 84 -6.89 6.04 15.55
N ASN A 85 -5.90 6.91 15.42
CA ASN A 85 -4.50 6.57 15.64
C ASN A 85 -4.05 7.12 16.99
N ILE A 86 -3.50 6.25 17.84
CA ILE A 86 -2.88 6.63 19.12
C ILE A 86 -1.38 6.40 19.00
N GLN A 87 -0.60 7.47 18.98
CA GLN A 87 0.86 7.40 18.93
C GLN A 87 1.42 6.69 20.18
N LYS A 88 2.47 5.89 19.96
CA LYS A 88 3.20 5.14 20.99
C LYS A 88 4.66 5.57 20.99
N LYS A 89 5.36 5.19 22.07
CA LYS A 89 6.80 5.37 22.17
C LYS A 89 7.50 4.58 21.06
N GLY A 90 8.55 5.18 20.48
CA GLY A 90 9.36 4.55 19.46
C GLY A 90 9.98 3.22 19.91
N LEU A 91 10.22 2.35 18.94
CA LEU A 91 10.79 1.03 19.13
C LEU A 91 11.51 0.57 17.86
N THR A 92 12.46 -0.36 18.00
CA THR A 92 13.22 -0.92 16.88
C THR A 92 12.38 -1.90 16.06
N VAL A 93 12.72 -2.11 14.78
CA VAL A 93 12.04 -3.13 13.95
C VAL A 93 12.12 -4.53 14.57
N LYS A 94 13.22 -4.87 15.24
CA LYS A 94 13.36 -6.15 15.96
C LYS A 94 12.38 -6.27 17.13
N GLU A 95 12.12 -5.19 17.86
CA GLU A 95 11.09 -5.16 18.91
C GLU A 95 9.67 -5.23 18.31
N PHE A 96 9.45 -4.56 17.18
CA PHE A 96 8.18 -4.60 16.45
C PHE A 96 7.87 -6.02 15.97
N GLU A 97 8.85 -6.71 15.39
CA GLU A 97 8.72 -8.08 14.90
C GLU A 97 8.37 -9.05 16.05
N LYS A 98 9.06 -8.95 17.18
CA LYS A 98 8.73 -9.76 18.38
C LYS A 98 7.30 -9.51 18.84
N LEU A 99 6.84 -8.26 18.79
CA LEU A 99 5.48 -7.90 19.16
C LEU A 99 4.45 -8.46 18.17
N ALA A 100 4.69 -8.30 16.87
CA ALA A 100 3.85 -8.80 15.78
C ALA A 100 3.68 -10.33 15.82
N ASN A 101 4.72 -11.06 16.25
CA ASN A 101 4.71 -12.52 16.37
C ASN A 101 4.24 -13.05 17.74
N SER A 102 3.92 -12.18 18.69
CA SER A 102 3.38 -12.60 20.00
C SER A 102 1.99 -13.21 19.88
N GLU A 103 1.59 -14.06 20.84
CA GLU A 103 0.26 -14.69 20.86
C GLU A 103 -0.90 -13.69 20.73
N ARG A 104 -0.71 -12.46 21.19
CA ARG A 104 -1.71 -11.39 21.14
C ARG A 104 -1.93 -10.82 19.74
N TYR A 105 -0.87 -10.69 18.94
CA TYR A 105 -0.90 -9.98 17.65
C TYR A 105 -0.61 -10.86 16.45
N LYS A 106 -0.17 -12.10 16.64
CA LYS A 106 0.14 -13.00 15.53
C LYS A 106 -1.08 -13.23 14.64
N THR A 107 -0.81 -13.45 13.36
CA THR A 107 -1.82 -13.83 12.39
C THR A 107 -2.53 -15.11 12.84
N PRO A 108 -3.87 -15.15 12.87
CA PRO A 108 -4.61 -16.35 13.24
C PRO A 108 -4.36 -17.44 12.20
N ARG A 109 -4.45 -18.71 12.61
CA ARG A 109 -4.48 -19.83 11.66
C ARG A 109 -5.63 -19.64 10.68
N HIS A 110 -5.42 -19.93 9.42
CA HIS A 110 -6.39 -19.83 8.34
C HIS A 110 -6.00 -20.81 7.23
N PHE A 111 -6.98 -21.26 6.46
CA PHE A 111 -6.81 -22.18 5.35
C PHE A 111 -6.43 -21.45 4.07
N ASP A 112 -7.10 -20.33 3.77
CA ASP A 112 -6.90 -19.52 2.57
C ASP A 112 -7.05 -18.01 2.87
N TYR A 113 -6.84 -17.18 1.85
CA TYR A 113 -6.96 -15.73 1.99
C TYR A 113 -8.40 -15.25 2.18
N GLU A 114 -9.41 -15.99 1.71
CA GLU A 114 -10.81 -15.62 1.92
C GLU A 114 -11.23 -15.82 3.38
N GLU A 115 -10.76 -16.89 4.02
CA GLU A 115 -10.98 -17.11 5.44
C GLU A 115 -10.25 -16.05 6.27
N LEU A 116 -9.03 -15.70 5.87
CA LEU A 116 -8.28 -14.64 6.53
C LEU A 116 -8.99 -13.28 6.40
N GLU A 117 -9.53 -12.95 5.23
CA GLU A 117 -10.34 -11.75 4.98
C GLU A 117 -11.61 -11.73 5.84
N ARG A 118 -12.36 -12.85 5.91
CA ARG A 118 -13.52 -12.97 6.80
C ARG A 118 -13.14 -12.75 8.27
N LYS A 119 -11.99 -13.30 8.70
CA LYS A 119 -11.45 -13.11 10.05
C LYS A 119 -11.04 -11.67 10.29
N TYR A 120 -10.47 -10.98 9.31
CA TYR A 120 -10.13 -9.56 9.39
C TYR A 120 -11.38 -8.73 9.68
N TRP A 121 -12.40 -8.79 8.81
CA TRP A 121 -13.61 -7.98 8.96
C TRP A 121 -14.42 -8.33 10.20
N LYS A 122 -14.49 -9.62 10.57
CA LYS A 122 -15.16 -10.07 11.79
C LYS A 122 -14.51 -9.51 13.06
N ASN A 123 -13.18 -9.35 13.07
CA ASN A 123 -12.43 -9.05 14.27
C ASN A 123 -11.78 -7.65 14.28
N ILE A 124 -12.05 -6.79 13.29
CA ILE A 124 -11.34 -5.51 13.10
C ILE A 124 -11.35 -4.62 14.36
N THR A 125 -12.43 -4.64 15.14
CA THR A 125 -12.60 -3.87 16.38
C THR A 125 -11.97 -4.49 17.64
N PHE A 126 -11.52 -5.75 17.59
CA PHE A 126 -10.94 -6.46 18.74
C PHE A 126 -9.42 -6.48 18.66
N VAL A 127 -8.73 -6.12 19.74
CA VAL A 127 -7.25 -6.03 19.76
C VAL A 127 -6.75 -5.04 18.71
N ASN A 128 -6.47 -3.83 19.16
CA ASN A 128 -5.98 -2.74 18.34
C ASN A 128 -4.52 -3.03 17.91
N PRO A 129 -4.23 -3.20 16.61
CA PRO A 129 -2.88 -3.48 16.14
C PRO A 129 -2.01 -2.23 16.23
N ILE A 130 -0.69 -2.43 16.13
CA ILE A 130 0.30 -1.34 16.07
C ILE A 130 0.89 -1.30 14.67
N TYR A 131 0.97 -0.12 14.07
CA TYR A 131 1.50 0.09 12.74
C TYR A 131 2.69 1.06 12.81
N GLY A 132 3.82 0.66 12.24
CA GLY A 132 4.93 1.58 11.99
C GLY A 132 4.72 2.22 10.62
N ALA A 133 4.06 3.36 10.57
CA ALA A 133 3.78 4.09 9.33
C ALA A 133 4.71 5.30 9.16
N ASP A 134 4.85 5.75 7.91
CA ASP A 134 5.42 7.06 7.55
C ASP A 134 6.86 7.26 8.04
N ILE A 135 7.67 6.19 8.04
CA ILE A 135 9.09 6.29 8.38
C ILE A 135 9.87 6.71 7.13
N SER A 136 10.39 7.93 7.10
CA SER A 136 11.24 8.42 6.01
C SER A 136 12.47 7.53 5.83
N GLY A 137 12.67 7.02 4.61
CA GLY A 137 13.84 6.20 4.28
C GLY A 137 13.59 5.21 3.14
N SER A 138 14.66 4.52 2.74
CA SER A 138 14.62 3.46 1.73
C SER A 138 15.46 2.28 2.19
N LEU A 139 15.01 1.07 1.83
CA LEU A 139 15.78 -0.17 2.04
C LEU A 139 16.48 -0.64 0.75
N TYR A 140 16.47 0.16 -0.32
CA TYR A 140 17.16 -0.17 -1.56
C TYR A 140 18.67 -0.04 -1.37
N ASP A 141 19.45 -0.89 -2.05
CA ASP A 141 20.90 -0.71 -2.13
C ASP A 141 21.20 0.66 -2.78
N PRO A 142 22.24 1.39 -2.34
CA PRO A 142 22.55 2.73 -2.88
C PRO A 142 22.79 2.78 -4.39
N ASP A 143 23.29 1.67 -4.95
CA ASP A 143 23.60 1.48 -6.38
C ASP A 143 22.47 0.78 -7.16
N GLN A 144 21.30 0.58 -6.55
CA GLN A 144 20.13 0.08 -7.26
C GLN A 144 19.45 1.24 -7.99
N ASP A 145 19.58 1.28 -9.32
CA ASP A 145 18.99 2.32 -10.16
C ASP A 145 17.71 1.89 -10.89
N ILE A 146 17.39 0.59 -10.86
CA ILE A 146 16.21 0.05 -11.54
C ILE A 146 15.06 0.01 -10.53
N TRP A 147 14.00 0.78 -10.81
CA TRP A 147 12.78 0.87 -9.98
C TRP A 147 13.03 1.27 -8.53
N ASN A 148 14.03 2.13 -8.29
CA ASN A 148 14.30 2.65 -6.96
C ASN A 148 13.22 3.67 -6.57
N ILE A 149 12.37 3.34 -5.60
CA ILE A 149 11.26 4.21 -5.16
C ILE A 149 11.76 5.59 -4.68
N ASN A 150 12.99 5.67 -4.20
CA ASN A 150 13.58 6.94 -3.77
C ASN A 150 14.12 7.81 -4.92
N ARG A 151 14.20 7.25 -6.14
CA ARG A 151 14.67 7.91 -7.37
C ARG A 151 14.03 7.22 -8.59
N LEU A 152 12.75 7.49 -8.85
CA LEU A 152 12.03 6.83 -9.94
C LEU A 152 12.36 7.44 -11.33
N GLY A 153 13.07 8.56 -11.37
CA GLY A 153 13.37 9.30 -12.59
C GLY A 153 12.14 10.00 -13.18
N THR A 154 11.14 10.33 -12.36
CA THR A 154 9.90 10.95 -12.83
C THR A 154 9.96 12.48 -12.71
N ILE A 155 8.97 13.18 -13.27
CA ILE A 155 8.85 14.64 -13.15
C ILE A 155 8.88 15.13 -11.69
N LEU A 156 8.44 14.30 -10.73
CA LEU A 156 8.45 14.64 -9.31
C LEU A 156 9.87 14.74 -8.73
N ASP A 157 10.85 14.05 -9.32
CA ASP A 157 12.25 14.15 -8.92
C ASP A 157 12.85 15.49 -9.38
N TYR A 158 12.41 16.01 -10.53
CA TYR A 158 12.84 17.32 -11.04
C TYR A 158 12.25 18.48 -10.23
N VAL A 159 11.06 18.33 -9.63
CA VAL A 159 10.53 19.34 -8.68
C VAL A 159 11.47 19.55 -7.50
N ASN A 160 12.11 18.48 -7.02
CA ASN A 160 13.11 18.55 -5.95
C ASN A 160 14.42 19.19 -6.44
N GLY A 161 14.90 18.79 -7.64
CA GLY A 161 16.16 19.28 -8.21
C GLY A 161 16.12 20.75 -8.63
N ASP A 162 15.04 21.18 -9.28
CA ASP A 162 14.94 22.50 -9.91
C ASP A 162 14.40 23.58 -8.96
N TYR A 163 13.53 23.21 -8.01
CA TYR A 163 12.90 24.15 -7.08
C TYR A 163 13.33 23.97 -5.62
N GLY A 164 14.11 22.93 -5.29
CA GLY A 164 14.56 22.66 -3.93
C GLY A 164 13.44 22.26 -2.95
N ILE A 165 12.28 21.86 -3.45
CA ILE A 165 11.10 21.53 -2.63
C ILE A 165 11.11 20.02 -2.32
N LYS A 166 11.28 19.68 -1.04
CA LYS A 166 11.08 18.31 -0.52
C LYS A 166 9.70 18.21 0.10
N ILE A 167 8.89 17.30 -0.41
CA ILE A 167 7.57 16.99 0.13
C ILE A 167 7.65 15.54 0.63
N GLU A 168 7.72 15.38 1.95
CA GLU A 168 7.87 14.05 2.55
C GLU A 168 6.72 13.14 2.11
N GLY A 169 7.05 11.94 1.61
CA GLY A 169 6.07 10.97 1.13
C GLY A 169 5.59 11.15 -0.30
N VAL A 170 5.83 12.31 -0.90
CA VAL A 170 5.47 12.60 -2.30
C VAL A 170 6.69 12.47 -3.21
N ASN A 171 7.84 13.01 -2.78
CA ASN A 171 9.12 12.86 -3.50
C ASN A 171 10.24 12.24 -2.64
N THR A 172 9.86 11.64 -1.50
CA THR A 172 10.75 10.81 -0.68
C THR A 172 10.05 9.49 -0.33
N ALA A 173 10.82 8.40 -0.26
CA ALA A 173 10.27 7.10 0.10
C ALA A 173 9.86 7.03 1.59
N TYR A 174 8.74 6.36 1.85
CA TYR A 174 8.32 5.95 3.19
C TYR A 174 8.40 4.43 3.35
N LEU A 175 8.84 4.01 4.54
CA LEU A 175 8.82 2.63 4.99
C LEU A 175 7.61 2.40 5.89
N TYR A 176 7.02 1.21 5.74
CA TYR A 176 5.86 0.77 6.50
C TYR A 176 6.10 -0.62 7.10
N PHE A 177 5.95 -0.74 8.41
CA PHE A 177 6.05 -1.99 9.16
C PHE A 177 4.68 -2.39 9.68
N GLY A 178 4.10 -3.43 9.06
CA GLY A 178 2.76 -3.95 9.37
C GLY A 178 2.78 -5.18 10.26
N MET A 179 1.68 -5.36 11.00
CA MET A 179 1.36 -6.62 11.68
C MET A 179 -0.07 -7.04 11.33
N TRP A 180 -0.52 -8.19 11.80
CA TRP A 180 -1.89 -8.63 11.57
C TRP A 180 -2.90 -7.52 11.95
N LYS A 181 -3.86 -7.29 11.04
CA LYS A 181 -4.92 -6.25 11.09
C LYS A 181 -4.49 -4.79 10.93
N THR A 182 -3.21 -4.46 10.78
CA THR A 182 -2.87 -3.06 10.47
C THR A 182 -3.54 -2.64 9.16
N THR A 183 -4.17 -1.47 9.15
CA THR A 183 -5.12 -1.05 8.13
C THR A 183 -4.74 0.32 7.56
N PHE A 184 -4.89 0.50 6.25
CA PHE A 184 -4.91 1.81 5.60
C PHE A 184 -6.35 2.07 5.12
N PRO A 185 -7.02 3.14 5.61
CA PRO A 185 -8.39 3.45 5.23
C PRO A 185 -8.54 3.80 3.73
N TRP A 186 -9.78 3.90 3.25
CA TRP A 186 -10.08 4.39 1.91
C TRP A 186 -9.54 5.82 1.71
N HIS A 187 -8.71 6.02 0.70
CA HIS A 187 -8.16 7.32 0.29
C HIS A 187 -7.77 7.29 -1.20
N THR A 188 -7.54 8.47 -1.77
CA THR A 188 -6.66 8.66 -2.93
C THR A 188 -5.37 9.29 -2.43
N GLU A 189 -4.31 9.23 -3.24
CA GLU A 189 -3.04 9.88 -2.91
C GLU A 189 -3.19 11.41 -2.91
N ASP A 190 -2.28 12.10 -2.24
CA ASP A 190 -2.25 13.56 -2.26
C ASP A 190 -2.16 14.08 -3.70
N MET A 191 -2.98 15.09 -4.01
CA MET A 191 -3.14 15.65 -5.36
C MET A 191 -3.58 14.64 -6.43
N ASP A 192 -4.19 13.51 -6.01
CA ASP A 192 -4.58 12.39 -6.88
C ASP A 192 -3.40 11.87 -7.73
N LEU A 193 -2.18 11.91 -7.18
CA LEU A 193 -0.98 11.39 -7.83
C LEU A 193 -0.98 9.86 -7.90
N TYR A 194 -0.06 9.31 -8.69
CA TYR A 194 0.27 7.90 -8.64
C TYR A 194 1.09 7.59 -7.38
N SER A 195 0.87 6.40 -6.80
CA SER A 195 1.77 5.82 -5.81
C SER A 195 2.37 4.50 -6.30
N ILE A 196 3.54 4.16 -5.76
CA ILE A 196 4.18 2.86 -5.94
C ILE A 196 4.43 2.24 -4.57
N ASN A 197 4.10 0.95 -4.44
CA ASN A 197 4.35 0.19 -3.22
C ASN A 197 5.15 -1.07 -3.54
N TYR A 198 6.26 -1.27 -2.81
CA TYR A 198 7.04 -2.50 -2.89
C TYR A 198 7.04 -3.22 -1.53
N VAL A 199 6.62 -4.49 -1.54
CA VAL A 199 6.65 -5.35 -0.34
C VAL A 199 8.04 -5.98 -0.25
N HIS A 200 8.89 -5.41 0.60
CA HIS A 200 10.27 -5.85 0.77
C HIS A 200 10.40 -7.30 1.26
N PHE A 201 9.68 -7.65 2.33
CA PHE A 201 9.63 -8.99 2.93
C PHE A 201 8.42 -9.12 3.86
N GLY A 202 8.20 -10.31 4.41
CA GLY A 202 7.18 -10.58 5.41
C GLY A 202 5.86 -11.10 4.82
N ALA A 203 4.77 -10.91 5.58
CA ALA A 203 3.44 -11.40 5.21
C ALA A 203 2.80 -10.55 4.09
N PRO A 204 1.83 -11.11 3.34
CA PRO A 204 1.14 -10.37 2.28
C PRO A 204 0.35 -9.15 2.77
N LYS A 205 0.14 -8.19 1.87
CA LYS A 205 -0.79 -7.06 2.02
C LYS A 205 -1.95 -7.24 1.03
N SER A 206 -3.18 -7.27 1.53
CA SER A 206 -4.40 -7.30 0.71
C SER A 206 -4.85 -5.89 0.36
N TRP A 207 -5.32 -5.69 -0.87
CA TRP A 207 -5.75 -4.39 -1.38
C TRP A 207 -7.19 -4.46 -1.89
N TYR A 208 -7.94 -3.39 -1.65
CA TYR A 208 -9.19 -3.11 -2.35
C TYR A 208 -9.00 -1.87 -3.21
N ALA A 209 -9.61 -1.86 -4.39
CA ALA A 209 -9.57 -0.72 -5.30
C ALA A 209 -10.95 -0.51 -5.90
N ILE A 210 -11.27 0.76 -6.13
CA ILE A 210 -12.45 1.18 -6.88
C ILE A 210 -11.95 1.82 -8.18
N PRO A 211 -12.47 1.42 -9.35
CA PRO A 211 -12.17 2.09 -10.60
C PRO A 211 -12.31 3.61 -10.47
N PRO A 212 -11.35 4.42 -10.97
CA PRO A 212 -11.42 5.88 -10.84
C PRO A 212 -12.74 6.48 -11.38
N GLU A 213 -13.29 5.90 -12.44
CA GLU A 213 -14.61 6.26 -13.00
C GLU A 213 -15.79 6.10 -12.01
N HIS A 214 -15.59 5.37 -10.91
CA HIS A 214 -16.58 5.14 -9.86
C HIS A 214 -16.24 5.85 -8.54
N GLY A 215 -15.13 6.60 -8.45
CA GLY A 215 -14.69 7.28 -7.22
C GLY A 215 -15.78 8.18 -6.61
N ARG A 216 -16.44 9.00 -7.43
CA ARG A 216 -17.56 9.86 -6.99
C ARG A 216 -18.76 9.10 -6.41
N ARG A 217 -18.91 7.81 -6.70
CA ARG A 217 -19.97 6.97 -6.10
C ARG A 217 -19.59 6.56 -4.68
N LEU A 218 -18.32 6.22 -4.44
CA LEU A 218 -17.81 5.95 -3.09
C LEU A 218 -17.90 7.20 -2.23
N GLU A 219 -17.48 8.37 -2.73
CA GLU A 219 -17.57 9.63 -2.00
C GLU A 219 -19.00 9.94 -1.54
N ARG A 220 -19.98 9.79 -2.43
CA ARG A 220 -21.40 9.99 -2.09
C ARG A 220 -21.91 9.00 -1.05
N LEU A 221 -21.49 7.73 -1.14
CA LEU A 221 -21.82 6.71 -0.15
C LEU A 221 -21.21 7.06 1.22
N ALA A 222 -19.93 7.44 1.24
CA ALA A 222 -19.22 7.82 2.45
C ALA A 222 -19.86 9.05 3.10
N ALA A 223 -20.13 10.11 2.33
CA ALA A 223 -20.80 11.31 2.82
C ALA A 223 -22.14 10.97 3.50
N GLY A 224 -23.00 10.16 2.87
CA GLY A 224 -24.30 9.79 3.45
C GLY A 224 -24.23 8.90 4.70
N LYS A 225 -23.10 8.23 4.95
CA LYS A 225 -22.93 7.29 6.08
C LYS A 225 -22.14 7.88 7.24
N ILE A 226 -21.18 8.75 6.98
CA ILE A 226 -20.34 9.38 8.01
C ILE A 226 -21.18 10.33 8.90
N PHE A 227 -22.23 10.96 8.38
CA PHE A 227 -23.14 11.79 9.19
C PHE A 227 -24.07 11.00 10.14
N LEU A 228 -24.12 9.67 10.05
CA LEU A 228 -24.94 8.81 10.92
C LEU A 228 -24.16 8.27 12.14
N ILE A 229 -22.85 8.54 12.22
CA ILE A 229 -22.01 8.19 13.36
C ILE A 229 -21.74 9.49 14.14
N LYS A 230 -22.75 9.97 14.86
CA LYS A 230 -22.61 11.01 15.90
C LYS A 230 -23.30 10.53 17.17
#